data_AF-A0A0R2CLD6-F1
#
_entry.id   AF-A0A0R2CLD6-F1
#
_cell.length_a   1.000
_cell.length_b   1.000
_cell.length_c   1.000
_cell.angle_alpha   90.00
_cell.angle_beta   90.00
_cell.angle_gamma   90.00
#
_symmetry.space_group_name_H-M   'P 1'
#
loop_
_entity.id
_entity.type
_entity.pdbx_description
1 polymer ?
#
loop_
_entity_poly.entity_id
_entity_poly.type
_entity_poly.pdbx_seq_one_letter_code
_entity_poly.pdbx_strand_id
1 'polypeptide(L)'
;MSLRKQQPTLVIHLTRYGFTDAANILGEDYQYYWSDDRRWQQEIIADQPLFDDAGKLNKAYQRALFIIDNGFPWLTDRRVIQQLPANQIFFAKQLKISSELHDLLSLRGAIEFNKLHPEKLFEMINYYWYSGSDGYRYDPQSWLFNPALVKTIYQRGNLYREFQVTDQENWDVLTYPNHSFYLPAGLTDTISLDYQVFSGVQLGLKIKQIDVETGYPLQTIFLTKNEDLNSFEIKGPRKRATQFQVLLYIRGSGQVRIGELHVRRSRGAYGNMMINDQMLTDQQLHGNIGIYFNAGDLKPPLNVYFAGYRTKEGYEGNRMMASMGAPYLLISDWRLEGGAFYLGDPAFEHQLVSIIKKTLQRLQFEPQQLILSGMSMGTFGALYYGAQLNPSGIVVGKPLTQLGEIAQNGRVKRSTDFRTAEDIQLYYEPDLTEASSQHLNDRFWNVFRAGKLTQTTLAVAYMLQDDYDQTAFQRLRQAYWQLNPAGRLLAKGFVGRHNDDTAGVVQWFQRQYRFLLQEFGRD
;
A
#
# COMPACT_ATOMS: atom_id res chain seq x y z
N MET A 1 -15.95 -19.06 8.15
CA MET A 1 -14.59 -19.25 7.61
C MET A 1 -13.89 -20.25 8.53
N SER A 2 -13.55 -21.45 8.05
CA SER A 2 -12.80 -22.43 8.85
C SER A 2 -11.43 -21.85 9.17
N LEU A 3 -11.22 -21.45 10.42
CA LEU A 3 -9.92 -21.03 10.95
C LEU A 3 -9.02 -22.28 11.01
N ARG A 4 -8.37 -22.63 9.89
CA ARG A 4 -7.15 -23.44 10.00
C ARG A 4 -6.22 -22.67 10.92
N LYS A 5 -5.92 -23.25 12.10
CA LYS A 5 -4.97 -22.68 13.05
C LYS A 5 -3.69 -22.36 12.28
N GLN A 6 -3.41 -21.08 12.08
CA GLN A 6 -2.27 -20.65 11.31
C GLN A 6 -1.02 -21.11 12.06
N GLN A 7 -0.04 -21.70 11.37
CA GLN A 7 1.22 -22.03 12.03
C GLN A 7 1.85 -20.74 12.59
N PRO A 8 2.46 -20.79 13.79
CA PRO A 8 3.07 -19.62 14.39
C PRO A 8 4.19 -19.09 13.51
N THR A 9 4.38 -17.78 13.51
CA THR A 9 5.49 -17.12 12.84
C THR A 9 6.77 -17.43 13.61
N LEU A 10 7.76 -18.00 12.92
CA LEU A 10 9.05 -18.32 13.54
C LEU A 10 9.83 -17.03 13.80
N VAL A 11 10.38 -16.89 15.00
CA VAL A 11 11.35 -15.86 15.38
C VAL A 11 12.69 -16.56 15.57
N ILE A 12 13.58 -16.40 14.61
CA ILE A 12 14.87 -17.10 14.54
C ILE A 12 15.97 -16.14 14.93
N HIS A 13 16.59 -16.38 16.08
CA HIS A 13 17.73 -15.62 16.56
C HIS A 13 19.02 -16.36 16.25
N LEU A 14 19.79 -15.83 15.31
CA LEU A 14 21.05 -16.42 14.89
C LEU A 14 22.16 -15.94 15.84
N THR A 15 22.40 -16.70 16.91
CA THR A 15 23.29 -16.32 18.02
C THR A 15 23.75 -17.54 18.84
N ARG A 16 24.85 -17.39 19.59
CA ARG A 16 25.33 -18.37 20.57
C ARG A 16 24.55 -18.42 21.88
N TYR A 17 23.86 -17.35 22.25
CA TYR A 17 23.08 -17.28 23.48
C TYR A 17 21.76 -16.57 23.22
N GLY A 18 20.66 -17.32 23.17
CA GLY A 18 19.33 -16.77 23.00
C GLY A 18 18.80 -16.03 24.23
N PHE A 19 17.68 -15.33 24.05
CA PHE A 19 16.96 -14.69 25.14
C PHE A 19 16.06 -15.71 25.85
N THR A 20 16.36 -16.02 27.11
CA THR A 20 15.66 -17.07 27.88
C THR A 20 14.19 -16.78 28.10
N ASP A 21 13.82 -15.50 28.26
CA ASP A 21 12.43 -15.08 28.52
C ASP A 21 11.61 -14.83 27.26
N ALA A 22 12.17 -15.01 26.06
CA ALA A 22 11.49 -14.71 24.80
C ALA A 22 10.14 -15.44 24.67
N ALA A 23 10.12 -16.73 25.02
CA ALA A 23 8.93 -17.57 24.95
C ALA A 23 7.83 -17.15 25.94
N ASN A 24 8.17 -16.45 27.02
CA ASN A 24 7.21 -15.94 28.01
C ASN A 24 6.59 -14.59 27.59
N ILE A 25 7.26 -13.85 26.69
CA ILE A 25 6.85 -12.51 26.27
C ILE A 25 6.12 -12.55 24.92
N LEU A 26 6.60 -13.36 23.98
CA LEU A 26 5.97 -13.55 22.68
C LEU A 26 4.58 -14.18 22.84
N GLY A 27 3.62 -13.66 22.08
CA GLY A 27 2.27 -14.22 22.01
C GLY A 27 2.23 -15.58 21.30
N GLU A 28 1.10 -16.27 21.41
CA GLU A 28 0.90 -17.62 20.83
C GLU A 28 1.06 -17.68 19.30
N ASP A 29 1.00 -16.53 18.63
CA ASP A 29 1.21 -16.40 17.19
C ASP A 29 2.69 -16.53 16.77
N TYR A 30 3.62 -16.62 17.72
CA TYR A 30 5.06 -16.66 17.47
C TYR A 30 5.73 -17.83 18.19
N GLN A 31 6.81 -18.32 17.58
CA GLN A 31 7.66 -19.34 18.21
C GLN A 31 9.12 -18.95 18.09
N TYR A 32 9.80 -18.86 19.23
CA TYR A 32 11.19 -18.43 19.31
C TYR A 32 12.16 -19.62 19.24
N TYR A 33 13.14 -19.48 18.35
CA TYR A 33 14.25 -20.42 18.17
C TYR A 33 15.55 -19.64 18.15
N TRP A 34 16.62 -20.25 18.64
CA TRP A 34 17.96 -19.68 18.53
C TRP A 34 19.01 -20.76 18.31
N SER A 35 20.09 -20.40 17.62
CA SER A 35 21.24 -21.28 17.39
C SER A 35 22.45 -20.54 16.86
N ASP A 36 23.63 -21.08 17.15
CA ASP A 36 24.91 -20.73 16.54
C ASP A 36 25.44 -21.81 15.58
N ASP A 37 24.66 -22.84 15.24
CA ASP A 37 25.15 -23.94 14.40
C ASP A 37 25.57 -23.41 13.02
N ARG A 38 26.88 -23.45 12.80
CA ARG A 38 27.54 -22.95 11.59
C ARG A 38 27.26 -23.78 10.34
N ARG A 39 26.58 -24.92 10.46
CA ARG A 39 26.46 -25.93 9.38
C ARG A 39 25.18 -25.84 8.57
N TRP A 40 24.34 -24.82 8.73
CA TRP A 40 23.16 -24.53 7.87
C TRP A 40 22.05 -25.61 7.89
N GLN A 41 22.27 -26.71 8.60
CA GLN A 41 21.40 -27.87 8.74
C GLN A 41 20.46 -27.79 9.95
N GLN A 42 20.26 -26.62 10.56
CA GLN A 42 19.32 -26.52 11.67
C GLN A 42 17.89 -26.69 11.16
N GLU A 43 17.35 -27.88 11.35
CA GLU A 43 15.96 -28.22 11.06
C GLU A 43 15.07 -27.72 12.19
N ILE A 44 14.77 -26.42 12.18
CA ILE A 44 13.68 -25.85 13.01
C ILE A 44 12.33 -26.39 12.53
N ILE A 45 12.22 -26.61 11.21
CA ILE A 45 11.12 -27.31 10.56
C ILE A 45 11.73 -28.63 10.10
N ALA A 46 11.07 -29.75 10.44
CA ALA A 46 11.56 -31.09 10.12
C ALA A 46 11.85 -31.24 8.62
N ASP A 47 13.01 -31.83 8.28
CA ASP A 47 13.49 -32.08 6.91
C ASP A 47 13.62 -30.80 6.06
N GLN A 48 13.71 -29.63 6.69
CA GLN A 48 13.87 -28.33 6.02
C GLN A 48 15.07 -27.61 6.62
N PRO A 49 16.26 -27.71 6.02
CA PRO A 49 17.41 -26.92 6.46
C PRO A 49 17.10 -25.43 6.26
N LEU A 50 17.64 -24.57 7.14
CA LEU A 50 17.42 -23.13 7.09
C LEU A 50 17.82 -22.54 5.74
N PHE A 51 18.88 -23.07 5.15
CA PHE A 51 19.30 -22.75 3.79
C PHE A 51 19.77 -24.00 3.05
N ASP A 52 19.64 -23.95 1.73
CA ASP A 52 20.03 -25.04 0.85
C ASP A 52 21.55 -25.09 0.62
N ASP A 53 22.00 -26.11 -0.10
CA ASP A 53 23.43 -26.33 -0.39
C ASP A 53 24.06 -25.19 -1.21
N ALA A 54 23.25 -24.37 -1.89
CA ALA A 54 23.70 -23.18 -2.60
C ALA A 54 23.71 -21.92 -1.70
N GLY A 55 23.37 -22.08 -0.42
CA GLY A 55 23.31 -21.02 0.58
C GLY A 55 22.07 -20.13 0.45
N LYS A 56 21.04 -20.53 -0.30
CA LYS A 56 19.80 -19.79 -0.45
C LYS A 56 18.83 -20.14 0.68
N LEU A 57 18.14 -19.12 1.20
CA LEU A 57 17.16 -19.32 2.26
C LEU A 57 16.04 -20.25 1.78
N ASN A 58 15.77 -21.29 2.57
CA ASN A 58 14.70 -22.23 2.25
C ASN A 58 13.34 -21.52 2.31
N LYS A 59 12.47 -21.82 1.34
CA LYS A 59 11.13 -21.22 1.21
C LYS A 59 10.26 -21.37 2.45
N ALA A 60 10.47 -22.43 3.24
CA ALA A 60 9.78 -22.66 4.50
C ALA A 60 9.99 -21.52 5.52
N TYR A 61 11.11 -20.80 5.42
CA TYR A 61 11.51 -19.72 6.33
C TYR A 61 11.28 -18.30 5.77
N GLN A 62 10.66 -18.15 4.60
CA GLN A 62 10.42 -16.83 3.97
C GLN A 62 9.49 -15.89 4.76
N ARG A 63 8.84 -16.41 5.80
CA ARG A 63 7.96 -15.65 6.71
C ARG A 63 8.55 -15.49 8.10
N ALA A 64 9.73 -16.07 8.35
CA ALA A 64 10.35 -16.02 9.66
C ALA A 64 10.95 -14.63 9.92
N LEU A 65 10.89 -14.19 11.17
CA LEU A 65 11.59 -13.00 11.64
C LEU A 65 12.99 -13.39 12.08
N PHE A 66 13.99 -12.64 11.66
CA PHE A 66 15.39 -12.91 11.96
C PHE A 66 15.94 -11.88 12.94
N ILE A 67 16.57 -12.35 14.02
CA ILE A 67 17.28 -11.51 14.98
C ILE A 67 18.77 -11.76 14.82
N ILE A 68 19.55 -10.68 14.71
CA ILE A 68 20.99 -10.68 14.52
C ILE A 68 21.64 -9.88 15.65
N ASP A 69 22.67 -10.46 16.28
CA ASP A 69 23.49 -9.78 17.29
C ASP A 69 24.98 -10.16 17.18
N ASN A 70 25.81 -9.72 18.13
CA ASN A 70 27.26 -9.99 18.11
C ASN A 70 27.60 -11.50 18.16
N GLY A 71 26.66 -12.36 18.55
CA GLY A 71 26.82 -13.81 18.53
C GLY A 71 26.53 -14.44 17.16
N PHE A 72 26.09 -13.65 16.18
CA PHE A 72 25.81 -14.11 14.83
C PHE A 72 27.10 -14.53 14.12
N PRO A 73 27.31 -15.83 13.84
CA PRO A 73 28.61 -16.32 13.39
C PRO A 73 28.96 -15.91 11.96
N TRP A 74 28.00 -15.39 11.20
CA TRP A 74 28.17 -14.95 9.81
C TRP A 74 27.94 -13.45 9.63
N LEU A 75 28.17 -12.66 10.68
CA LEU A 75 27.98 -11.21 10.62
C LEU A 75 28.76 -10.57 9.46
N THR A 76 29.89 -11.15 9.05
CA THR A 76 30.69 -10.67 7.92
C THR A 76 30.36 -11.33 6.57
N ASP A 77 29.51 -12.37 6.54
CA ASP A 77 29.15 -13.04 5.28
C ASP A 77 27.97 -12.35 4.62
N ARG A 78 28.29 -11.47 3.66
CA ARG A 78 27.31 -10.75 2.86
C ARG A 78 26.31 -11.69 2.17
N ARG A 79 26.74 -12.89 1.76
CA ARG A 79 25.88 -13.82 1.02
C ARG A 79 24.73 -14.30 1.90
N VAL A 80 24.98 -14.57 3.18
CA VAL A 80 23.94 -14.96 4.15
C VAL A 80 22.94 -13.82 4.35
N ILE A 81 23.45 -12.62 4.64
CA ILE A 81 22.61 -11.45 4.91
C ILE A 81 21.76 -11.06 3.70
N GLN A 82 22.23 -11.33 2.48
CA GLN A 82 21.50 -11.16 1.22
C GLN A 82 20.40 -12.21 0.96
N GLN A 83 20.34 -13.29 1.73
CA GLN A 83 19.33 -14.34 1.56
C GLN A 83 18.16 -14.26 2.55
N LEU A 84 18.35 -13.56 3.68
CA LEU A 84 17.27 -13.26 4.63
C LEU A 84 16.05 -12.57 3.98
N PRO A 85 14.84 -12.64 4.54
CA PRO A 85 13.70 -11.93 3.98
C PRO A 85 13.78 -10.43 4.29
N ALA A 86 13.54 -9.58 3.27
CA ALA A 86 13.44 -8.14 3.48
C ALA A 86 12.27 -7.79 4.42
N ASN A 87 12.42 -6.72 5.20
CA ASN A 87 11.44 -6.22 6.18
C ASN A 87 11.12 -7.21 7.33
N GLN A 88 11.98 -8.21 7.53
CA GLN A 88 11.82 -9.27 8.55
C GLN A 88 13.11 -9.47 9.36
N ILE A 89 13.95 -8.44 9.46
CA ILE A 89 15.27 -8.53 10.12
C ILE A 89 15.32 -7.50 11.26
N PHE A 90 15.77 -7.96 12.42
CA PHE A 90 16.13 -7.13 13.57
C PHE A 90 17.62 -7.27 13.83
N PHE A 91 18.31 -6.16 14.07
CA PHE A 91 19.74 -6.19 14.37
C PHE A 91 20.08 -5.33 15.59
N ALA A 92 20.98 -5.82 16.44
CA ALA A 92 21.31 -5.14 17.68
C ALA A 92 22.04 -3.81 17.41
N LYS A 93 21.58 -2.71 18.00
CA LYS A 93 22.12 -1.36 17.80
C LYS A 93 23.63 -1.21 18.08
N GLN A 94 24.18 -2.06 18.94
CA GLN A 94 25.60 -2.05 19.34
C GLN A 94 26.46 -2.97 18.46
N LEU A 95 25.92 -3.51 17.37
CA LEU A 95 26.66 -4.32 16.41
C LEU A 95 27.78 -3.48 15.78
N LYS A 96 29.02 -3.98 15.89
CA LYS A 96 30.17 -3.41 15.19
C LYS A 96 30.23 -4.00 13.78
N ILE A 97 29.65 -3.28 12.81
CA ILE A 97 29.57 -3.68 11.40
C ILE A 97 30.19 -2.63 10.49
N SER A 98 30.59 -3.03 9.28
CA SER A 98 31.08 -2.07 8.28
C SER A 98 29.92 -1.22 7.73
N SER A 99 30.25 -0.08 7.13
CA SER A 99 29.28 0.78 6.43
C SER A 99 28.51 0.01 5.37
N GLU A 100 29.18 -0.84 4.60
CA GLU A 100 28.56 -1.61 3.52
C GLU A 100 27.52 -2.60 4.03
N LEU A 101 27.77 -3.22 5.19
CA LEU A 101 26.82 -4.13 5.80
C LEU A 101 25.65 -3.39 6.43
N HIS A 102 25.90 -2.23 7.04
CA HIS A 102 24.84 -1.37 7.53
C HIS A 102 23.92 -0.91 6.38
N ASP A 103 24.49 -0.49 5.25
CA ASP A 103 23.73 -0.10 4.06
C ASP A 103 22.92 -1.27 3.48
N LEU A 104 23.49 -2.47 3.47
CA LEU A 104 22.77 -3.69 3.07
C LEU A 104 21.58 -3.98 4.00
N LEU A 105 21.78 -3.91 5.32
CA LEU A 105 20.70 -4.11 6.29
C LEU A 105 19.61 -3.05 6.13
N SER A 106 19.99 -1.78 5.95
CA SER A 106 19.06 -0.68 5.68
C SER A 106 18.27 -0.89 4.38
N LEU A 107 18.94 -1.29 3.29
CA LEU A 107 18.32 -1.59 2.01
C LEU A 107 17.32 -2.76 2.13
N ARG A 108 17.59 -3.69 3.03
CA ARG A 108 16.74 -4.85 3.32
C ARG A 108 15.63 -4.55 4.33
N GLY A 109 15.52 -3.30 4.80
CA GLY A 109 14.50 -2.89 5.76
C GLY A 109 14.70 -3.50 7.15
N ALA A 110 15.94 -3.76 7.54
CA ALA A 110 16.25 -4.24 8.89
C ALA A 110 16.03 -3.13 9.92
N ILE A 111 15.59 -3.52 11.12
CA ILE A 111 15.25 -2.59 12.20
C ILE A 111 16.17 -2.80 13.39
N GLU A 112 16.69 -1.70 13.92
CA GLU A 112 17.53 -1.72 15.10
C GLU A 112 16.75 -2.07 16.36
N PHE A 113 17.35 -2.85 17.26
CA PHE A 113 16.84 -3.05 18.61
C PHE A 113 17.93 -2.92 19.67
N ASN A 114 17.52 -2.63 20.91
CA ASN A 114 18.44 -2.61 22.04
C ASN A 114 18.51 -3.99 22.69
N LYS A 115 19.63 -4.70 22.49
CA LYS A 115 19.87 -6.04 23.08
C LYS A 115 19.87 -6.06 24.61
N LEU A 116 20.11 -4.93 25.28
CA LEU A 116 20.01 -4.84 26.75
C LEU A 116 18.55 -4.85 27.24
N HIS A 117 17.58 -4.65 26.34
CA HIS A 117 16.15 -4.63 26.61
C HIS A 117 15.39 -5.51 25.60
N PRO A 118 15.69 -6.83 25.53
CA PRO A 118 15.06 -7.73 24.56
C PRO A 118 13.55 -7.86 24.75
N GLU A 119 13.04 -7.61 25.95
CA GLU A 119 11.61 -7.54 26.23
C GLU A 119 10.90 -6.54 25.31
N LYS A 120 11.51 -5.37 25.06
CA LYS A 120 10.92 -4.34 24.19
C LYS A 120 10.82 -4.79 22.73
N LEU A 121 11.79 -5.58 22.26
CA LEU A 121 11.75 -6.18 20.92
C LEU A 121 10.56 -7.15 20.80
N PHE A 122 10.39 -8.05 21.76
CA PHE A 122 9.31 -9.04 21.70
C PHE A 122 7.92 -8.42 21.88
N GLU A 123 7.80 -7.41 22.74
CA GLU A 123 6.57 -6.62 22.84
C GLU A 123 6.25 -5.93 21.52
N MET A 124 7.23 -5.28 20.90
CA MET A 124 7.08 -4.66 19.59
C MET A 124 6.66 -5.67 18.52
N ILE A 125 7.24 -6.87 18.49
CA ILE A 125 6.86 -7.95 17.56
C ILE A 125 5.38 -8.31 17.74
N ASN A 126 4.92 -8.48 18.98
CA ASN A 126 3.52 -8.82 19.26
C ASN A 126 2.55 -7.76 18.72
N TYR A 127 2.86 -6.47 18.90
CA TYR A 127 1.96 -5.39 18.49
C TYR A 127 1.98 -5.13 16.98
N TYR A 128 3.14 -5.25 16.34
CA TYR A 128 3.34 -4.66 15.02
C TYR A 128 3.75 -5.66 13.93
N TRP A 129 4.13 -6.91 14.23
CA TRP A 129 4.57 -7.92 13.25
C TRP A 129 3.54 -8.99 12.89
N TYR A 130 2.26 -8.73 13.16
CA TYR A 130 1.17 -9.66 12.80
C TYR A 130 1.10 -9.92 11.29
N SER A 131 0.57 -11.07 10.91
CA SER A 131 0.41 -11.47 9.51
C SER A 131 -0.74 -10.74 8.82
N GLY A 132 -0.52 -10.31 7.56
CA GLY A 132 -1.54 -9.66 6.73
C GLY A 132 -1.68 -8.16 6.97
N SER A 133 -2.64 -7.53 6.32
CA SER A 133 -2.97 -6.12 6.55
C SER A 133 -4.49 -6.01 6.64
N ASP A 134 -4.96 -5.02 7.38
CA ASP A 134 -6.39 -4.77 7.50
C ASP A 134 -6.66 -3.29 7.47
N GLY A 135 -7.72 -2.90 6.77
CA GLY A 135 -8.08 -1.50 6.57
C GLY A 135 -9.50 -1.42 6.08
N TYR A 136 -10.28 -0.54 6.71
CA TYR A 136 -11.68 -0.30 6.39
C TYR A 136 -11.93 1.19 6.37
N ARG A 137 -12.99 1.56 5.67
CA ARG A 137 -13.40 2.95 5.50
C ARG A 137 -14.79 3.17 6.05
N TYR A 138 -15.02 4.38 6.48
CA TYR A 138 -16.32 4.90 6.79
C TYR A 138 -16.68 5.96 5.74
N ASP A 139 -17.65 5.62 4.89
CA ASP A 139 -18.04 6.44 3.75
C ASP A 139 -18.58 7.81 4.20
N PRO A 140 -18.33 8.91 3.45
CA PRO A 140 -18.74 10.25 3.87
C PRO A 140 -20.26 10.40 4.03
N GLN A 141 -21.05 9.60 3.31
CA GLN A 141 -22.51 9.60 3.43
C GLN A 141 -23.00 9.05 4.77
N SER A 142 -22.17 8.23 5.41
CA SER A 142 -22.49 7.57 6.67
C SER A 142 -22.42 8.55 7.86
N TRP A 143 -21.89 9.76 7.71
CA TRP A 143 -21.90 10.76 8.77
C TRP A 143 -23.31 11.28 9.07
N LEU A 144 -23.74 11.20 10.33
CA LEU A 144 -24.96 11.84 10.84
C LEU A 144 -24.61 13.19 11.48
N PHE A 145 -24.90 14.28 10.76
CA PHE A 145 -24.61 15.64 11.23
C PHE A 145 -25.63 16.15 12.24
N ASN A 146 -25.17 16.93 13.20
CA ASN A 146 -26.00 17.60 14.18
C ASN A 146 -26.86 18.69 13.49
N PRO A 147 -28.20 18.54 13.42
CA PRO A 147 -29.06 19.48 12.71
C PRO A 147 -29.18 20.84 13.41
N ALA A 148 -28.74 20.96 14.67
CA ALA A 148 -28.62 22.26 15.32
C ALA A 148 -27.53 23.12 14.66
N LEU A 149 -26.41 22.50 14.26
CA LEU A 149 -25.23 23.15 13.69
C LEU A 149 -25.27 23.21 12.16
N VAL A 150 -25.70 22.12 11.52
CA VAL A 150 -25.63 21.98 10.05
C VAL A 150 -27.05 22.03 9.48
N LYS A 151 -27.38 23.14 8.82
CA LYS A 151 -28.72 23.35 8.21
C LYS A 151 -28.81 22.87 6.76
N THR A 152 -27.71 22.95 6.04
CA THR A 152 -27.64 22.57 4.63
C THR A 152 -26.33 21.85 4.39
N ILE A 153 -26.41 20.74 3.67
CA ILE A 153 -25.27 19.92 3.29
C ILE A 153 -25.24 19.89 1.77
N TYR A 154 -24.14 20.38 1.20
CA TYR A 154 -23.80 20.11 -0.20
C TYR A 154 -23.04 18.79 -0.25
N GLN A 155 -23.47 17.86 -1.11
CA GLN A 155 -22.80 16.58 -1.30
C GLN A 155 -22.14 16.56 -2.68
N ARG A 156 -20.81 16.37 -2.71
CA ARG A 156 -20.06 16.17 -3.95
C ARG A 156 -19.80 14.68 -4.13
N GLY A 157 -20.64 14.02 -4.92
CA GLY A 157 -20.55 12.57 -5.14
C GLY A 157 -20.46 11.79 -3.83
N ASN A 158 -19.57 10.81 -3.78
CA ASN A 158 -19.11 10.11 -2.57
C ASN A 158 -17.76 10.63 -2.06
N LEU A 159 -17.32 11.82 -2.49
CA LEU A 159 -16.01 12.35 -2.12
C LEU A 159 -16.06 12.99 -0.73
N TYR A 160 -17.01 13.92 -0.56
CA TYR A 160 -17.16 14.66 0.68
C TYR A 160 -18.54 15.29 0.83
N ARG A 161 -18.85 15.65 2.07
CA ARG A 161 -19.95 16.53 2.45
C ARG A 161 -19.40 17.89 2.86
N GLU A 162 -19.99 18.94 2.33
CA GLU A 162 -19.60 20.33 2.54
C GLU A 162 -20.74 21.12 3.18
N PHE A 163 -20.40 21.94 4.16
CA PHE A 163 -21.37 22.79 4.86
C PHE A 163 -20.67 24.01 5.47
N GLN A 164 -21.49 25.01 5.82
CA GLN A 164 -21.06 26.18 6.57
C GLN A 164 -21.38 26.00 8.04
N VAL A 165 -20.45 26.41 8.89
CA VAL A 165 -20.62 26.48 10.35
C VAL A 165 -20.49 27.95 10.75
N THR A 166 -21.39 28.43 11.61
CA THR A 166 -21.41 29.83 12.06
C THR A 166 -21.25 29.92 13.56
N ASP A 167 -20.34 30.77 14.01
CA ASP A 167 -20.26 31.33 15.36
C ASP A 167 -20.24 30.30 16.52
N GLN A 168 -19.41 29.27 16.40
CA GLN A 168 -19.20 28.29 17.48
C GLN A 168 -18.03 28.72 18.37
N GLU A 169 -18.31 29.36 19.51
CA GLU A 169 -17.27 29.78 20.46
C GLU A 169 -16.59 28.58 21.14
N ASN A 170 -17.37 27.54 21.44
CA ASN A 170 -16.92 26.31 22.07
C ASN A 170 -16.79 25.16 21.07
N TRP A 171 -16.18 24.06 21.52
CA TRP A 171 -16.16 22.81 20.76
C TRP A 171 -17.52 22.12 20.86
N ASP A 172 -18.26 22.11 19.76
CA ASP A 172 -19.60 21.51 19.68
C ASP A 172 -19.60 20.22 18.85
N VAL A 173 -20.51 19.30 19.20
CA VAL A 173 -20.62 17.99 18.54
C VAL A 173 -21.16 18.19 17.12
N LEU A 174 -20.32 17.92 16.12
CA LEU A 174 -20.66 18.02 14.71
C LEU A 174 -21.36 16.77 14.19
N THR A 175 -20.92 15.58 14.62
CA THR A 175 -21.51 14.30 14.19
C THR A 175 -21.89 13.41 15.36
N TYR A 176 -22.97 12.65 15.20
CA TYR A 176 -23.39 11.62 16.14
C TYR A 176 -22.76 10.26 15.81
N PRO A 177 -22.44 9.44 16.83
CA PRO A 177 -21.89 8.11 16.60
C PRO A 177 -22.98 7.21 16.04
N ASN A 178 -22.72 6.62 14.88
CA ASN A 178 -23.60 5.63 14.26
C ASN A 178 -22.84 4.37 13.79
N HIS A 179 -21.58 4.26 14.16
CA HIS A 179 -20.76 3.08 13.95
C HIS A 179 -19.74 2.91 15.09
N SER A 180 -19.38 1.66 15.36
CA SER A 180 -18.33 1.29 16.31
C SER A 180 -17.34 0.36 15.60
N PHE A 181 -16.05 0.66 15.69
CA PHE A 181 -14.98 -0.13 15.09
C PHE A 181 -14.43 -1.13 16.12
N TYR A 182 -14.26 -2.39 15.72
CA TYR A 182 -13.68 -3.43 16.57
C TYR A 182 -12.15 -3.36 16.58
N LEU A 183 -11.57 -3.33 17.77
CA LEU A 183 -10.13 -3.34 18.02
C LEU A 183 -9.78 -4.58 18.87
N PRO A 184 -9.21 -5.63 18.24
CA PRO A 184 -8.76 -6.83 18.91
C PRO A 184 -7.77 -6.55 20.06
N ALA A 185 -7.72 -7.48 21.00
CA ALA A 185 -6.76 -7.43 22.10
C ALA A 185 -5.32 -7.42 21.58
N GLY A 186 -4.47 -6.59 22.19
CA GLY A 186 -3.03 -6.56 21.87
C GLY A 186 -2.68 -6.01 20.49
N LEU A 187 -3.62 -5.41 19.77
CA LEU A 187 -3.37 -4.74 18.48
C LEU A 187 -3.60 -3.23 18.59
N THR A 188 -3.16 -2.50 17.56
CA THR A 188 -3.32 -1.05 17.43
C THR A 188 -3.98 -0.76 16.09
N ASP A 189 -4.86 0.23 16.02
CA ASP A 189 -5.40 0.76 14.77
C ASP A 189 -4.99 2.23 14.61
N THR A 190 -4.69 2.64 13.38
CA THR A 190 -4.51 4.04 12.98
C THR A 190 -5.83 4.55 12.42
N ILE A 191 -6.25 5.72 12.91
CA ILE A 191 -7.42 6.45 12.47
C ILE A 191 -6.93 7.67 11.68
N SER A 192 -7.44 7.87 10.48
CA SER A 192 -7.21 9.08 9.69
C SER A 192 -8.52 9.56 9.06
N LEU A 193 -8.65 10.87 8.89
CA LEU A 193 -9.82 11.50 8.31
C LEU A 193 -9.43 12.25 7.04
N ASP A 194 -10.21 12.08 5.98
CA ASP A 194 -10.15 12.94 4.82
C ASP A 194 -10.97 14.21 5.10
N TYR A 195 -10.36 15.38 5.01
CA TYR A 195 -11.04 16.65 5.27
C TYR A 195 -10.37 17.84 4.57
N GLN A 196 -11.12 18.94 4.51
CA GLN A 196 -10.59 20.26 4.20
C GLN A 196 -11.27 21.29 5.11
N VAL A 197 -10.48 22.03 5.87
CA VAL A 197 -10.94 23.13 6.72
C VAL A 197 -10.50 24.47 6.12
N PHE A 198 -11.45 25.38 5.93
CA PHE A 198 -11.17 26.72 5.44
C PHE A 198 -10.89 27.67 6.61
N SER A 199 -10.40 28.88 6.32
CA SER A 199 -10.01 29.85 7.37
C SER A 199 -11.18 30.15 8.32
N GLY A 200 -10.88 30.21 9.63
CA GLY A 200 -11.84 30.61 10.67
C GLY A 200 -12.54 29.44 11.40
N VAL A 201 -12.37 28.20 10.94
CA VAL A 201 -12.98 27.02 11.55
C VAL A 201 -11.91 25.98 11.92
N GLN A 202 -12.16 25.23 12.99
CA GLN A 202 -11.32 24.14 13.47
C GLN A 202 -12.14 22.87 13.62
N LEU A 203 -11.55 21.75 13.23
CA LEU A 203 -12.11 20.42 13.34
C LEU A 203 -11.41 19.65 14.46
N GLY A 204 -12.18 18.90 15.23
CA GLY A 204 -11.70 18.05 16.29
C GLY A 204 -12.27 16.65 16.15
N LEU A 205 -11.51 15.65 16.58
CA LEU A 205 -11.90 14.24 16.51
C LEU A 205 -11.89 13.66 17.92
N LYS A 206 -13.06 13.20 18.37
CA LYS A 206 -13.24 12.60 19.68
C LYS A 206 -13.45 11.10 19.55
N ILE A 207 -12.61 10.35 20.23
CA ILE A 207 -12.61 8.88 20.20
C ILE A 207 -13.04 8.39 21.57
N LYS A 208 -14.07 7.54 21.61
CA LYS A 208 -14.52 6.86 22.82
C LYS A 208 -14.20 5.37 22.68
N GLN A 209 -13.26 4.87 23.48
CA GLN A 209 -12.92 3.45 23.52
C GLN A 209 -13.71 2.77 24.63
N ILE A 210 -14.33 1.65 24.29
CA ILE A 210 -15.27 0.91 25.13
C ILE A 210 -14.82 -0.55 25.19
N ASP A 211 -14.88 -1.12 26.37
CA ASP A 211 -14.60 -2.53 26.59
C ASP A 211 -15.73 -3.39 25.98
N VAL A 212 -15.38 -4.40 25.16
CA VAL A 212 -16.39 -5.21 24.45
C VAL A 212 -17.19 -6.10 25.40
N GLU A 213 -16.58 -6.59 26.48
CA GLU A 213 -17.23 -7.52 27.41
C GLU A 213 -18.14 -6.80 28.39
N THR A 214 -17.66 -5.69 28.95
CA THR A 214 -18.37 -4.97 30.02
C THR A 214 -19.21 -3.81 29.52
N GLY A 215 -18.96 -3.31 28.31
CA GLY A 215 -19.62 -2.12 27.76
C GLY A 215 -19.22 -0.80 28.42
N TYR A 216 -18.29 -0.81 29.38
CA TYR A 216 -17.86 0.42 30.06
C TYR A 216 -16.84 1.21 29.22
N PRO A 217 -16.94 2.55 29.20
CA PRO A 217 -15.91 3.39 28.61
C PRO A 217 -14.57 3.18 29.32
N LEU A 218 -13.53 2.88 28.54
CA LEU A 218 -12.16 2.76 29.04
C LEU A 218 -11.44 4.11 29.00
N GLN A 219 -11.60 4.84 27.90
CA GLN A 219 -11.02 6.16 27.73
C GLN A 219 -11.77 7.00 26.70
N THR A 220 -11.61 8.31 26.81
CA THR A 220 -12.06 9.28 25.82
C THR A 220 -10.90 10.20 25.46
N ILE A 221 -10.61 10.30 24.18
CA ILE A 221 -9.50 11.07 23.62
C ILE A 221 -10.10 12.18 22.76
N PHE A 222 -9.59 13.40 22.87
CA PHE A 222 -10.03 14.51 22.04
C PHE A 222 -8.84 15.17 21.34
N LEU A 223 -8.81 15.02 20.02
CA LEU A 223 -7.75 15.50 19.14
C LEU A 223 -8.23 16.79 18.46
N THR A 224 -7.38 17.80 18.45
CA THR A 224 -7.73 19.15 17.92
C THR A 224 -6.68 19.71 16.96
N LYS A 225 -5.57 19.01 16.76
CA LYS A 225 -4.53 19.40 15.82
C LYS A 225 -4.72 18.66 14.50
N ASN A 226 -4.50 19.37 13.40
CA ASN A 226 -4.62 18.81 12.05
C ASN A 226 -3.73 17.57 11.82
N GLU A 227 -2.52 17.55 12.38
CA GLU A 227 -1.61 16.39 12.29
C GLU A 227 -2.21 15.11 12.89
N ASP A 228 -2.95 15.24 14.01
CA ASP A 228 -3.60 14.11 14.69
C ASP A 228 -4.83 13.62 13.92
N LEU A 229 -5.49 14.48 13.15
CA LEU A 229 -6.63 14.09 12.30
C LEU A 229 -6.18 13.26 11.10
N ASN A 230 -4.96 13.49 10.62
CA ASN A 230 -4.38 12.76 9.49
C ASN A 230 -3.83 11.39 9.91
N SER A 231 -3.48 11.19 11.18
CA SER A 231 -3.01 9.90 11.68
C SER A 231 -2.98 9.88 13.21
N PHE A 232 -3.86 9.09 13.83
CA PHE A 232 -3.84 8.83 15.26
C PHE A 232 -3.89 7.33 15.59
N GLU A 233 -3.01 6.86 16.46
CA GLU A 233 -2.97 5.47 16.90
C GLU A 233 -3.84 5.22 18.15
N ILE A 234 -4.86 4.39 18.01
CA ILE A 234 -5.62 3.85 19.13
C ILE A 234 -5.11 2.45 19.49
N LYS A 235 -4.66 2.30 20.75
CA LYS A 235 -4.10 1.04 21.26
C LYS A 235 -5.15 0.19 21.96
N GLY A 236 -5.22 -1.08 21.59
CA GLY A 236 -6.01 -2.09 22.27
C GLY A 236 -5.29 -2.58 23.52
N PRO A 237 -5.99 -2.81 24.65
CA PRO A 237 -5.40 -3.48 25.80
C PRO A 237 -4.95 -4.90 25.44
N ARG A 238 -3.89 -5.43 26.07
CA ARG A 238 -3.33 -6.75 25.71
C ARG A 238 -4.27 -7.94 25.83
N LYS A 239 -5.14 -7.93 26.84
CA LYS A 239 -5.91 -9.12 27.25
C LYS A 239 -7.40 -9.03 26.96
N ARG A 240 -7.86 -7.95 26.34
CA ARG A 240 -9.29 -7.71 26.07
C ARG A 240 -9.46 -6.92 24.80
N ALA A 241 -10.45 -7.32 24.02
CA ALA A 241 -10.85 -6.57 22.85
C ALA A 241 -11.65 -5.33 23.27
N THR A 242 -11.57 -4.31 22.42
CA THR A 242 -12.32 -3.06 22.60
C THR A 242 -13.06 -2.74 21.33
N GLN A 243 -14.02 -1.85 21.44
CA GLN A 243 -14.59 -1.15 20.30
C GLN A 243 -14.37 0.35 20.51
N PHE A 244 -14.35 1.12 19.44
CA PHE A 244 -14.29 2.57 19.57
C PHE A 244 -15.24 3.27 18.62
N GLN A 245 -15.73 4.41 19.06
CA GLN A 245 -16.57 5.31 18.28
C GLN A 245 -15.81 6.59 18.01
N VAL A 246 -16.01 7.14 16.81
CA VAL A 246 -15.40 8.39 16.38
C VAL A 246 -16.50 9.43 16.17
N LEU A 247 -16.33 10.59 16.78
CA LEU A 247 -17.21 11.74 16.63
C LEU A 247 -16.39 12.94 16.16
N LEU A 248 -16.97 13.74 15.29
CA LEU A 248 -16.38 15.01 14.88
C LEU A 248 -16.94 16.13 15.76
N TYR A 249 -16.07 17.07 16.10
CA TYR A 249 -16.39 18.30 16.82
C TYR A 249 -15.91 19.48 15.99
N ILE A 250 -16.58 20.61 16.15
CA ILE A 250 -16.23 21.83 15.41
C ILE A 250 -16.17 23.03 16.35
N ARG A 251 -15.33 24.00 16.01
CA ARG A 251 -15.24 25.31 16.65
C ARG A 251 -14.97 26.38 15.60
N GLY A 252 -15.51 27.58 15.80
CA GLY A 252 -15.31 28.74 14.92
C GLY A 252 -16.41 28.91 13.87
N SER A 253 -16.06 29.59 12.79
CA SER A 253 -16.98 29.98 11.71
C SER A 253 -16.28 29.84 10.37
N GLY A 254 -16.90 29.12 9.42
CA GLY A 254 -16.33 28.88 8.10
C GLY A 254 -16.86 27.61 7.43
N GLN A 255 -16.29 27.32 6.26
CA GLN A 255 -16.61 26.15 5.46
C GLN A 255 -15.80 24.94 5.91
N VAL A 256 -16.40 23.76 5.85
CA VAL A 256 -15.74 22.49 6.11
C VAL A 256 -16.15 21.47 5.05
N ARG A 257 -15.20 20.65 4.61
CA ARG A 257 -15.44 19.44 3.83
C ARG A 257 -15.01 18.23 4.66
N ILE A 258 -15.88 17.24 4.76
CA ILE A 258 -15.64 15.98 5.46
C ILE A 258 -15.77 14.84 4.47
N GLY A 259 -14.70 14.06 4.32
CA GLY A 259 -14.62 12.85 3.51
C GLY A 259 -14.65 11.58 4.34
N GLU A 260 -13.89 10.58 3.89
CA GLU A 260 -13.82 9.24 4.47
C GLU A 260 -13.09 9.23 5.81
N LEU A 261 -13.53 8.37 6.74
CA LEU A 261 -12.71 7.97 7.88
C LEU A 261 -12.04 6.65 7.56
N HIS A 262 -10.72 6.58 7.67
CA HIS A 262 -9.97 5.35 7.50
C HIS A 262 -9.58 4.79 8.85
N VAL A 263 -9.76 3.48 9.00
CA VAL A 263 -9.30 2.71 10.16
C VAL A 263 -8.44 1.56 9.65
N ARG A 264 -7.14 1.65 9.91
CA ARG A 264 -6.13 0.72 9.40
C ARG A 264 -5.46 0.01 10.57
N ARG A 265 -5.21 -1.29 10.45
CA ARG A 265 -4.39 -2.01 11.42
C ARG A 265 -2.98 -1.43 11.39
N SER A 266 -2.58 -0.82 12.50
CA SER A 266 -1.35 -0.04 12.61
C SER A 266 -0.11 -0.95 12.57
N ARG A 267 0.99 -0.43 12.03
CA ARG A 267 2.36 -0.98 12.18
C ARG A 267 3.24 -0.11 13.08
N GLY A 268 2.66 0.80 13.85
CA GLY A 268 3.40 1.70 14.73
C GLY A 268 4.24 2.69 13.94
N ALA A 269 5.39 3.02 14.51
CA ALA A 269 6.44 3.75 13.80
C ALA A 269 7.13 2.93 12.69
N TYR A 270 6.72 1.67 12.44
CA TYR A 270 7.38 0.75 11.53
C TYR A 270 6.64 0.60 10.19
N GLY A 271 5.63 1.42 9.92
CA GLY A 271 4.89 1.45 8.66
C GLY A 271 3.43 1.83 8.87
N ASN A 272 2.65 1.67 7.82
CA ASN A 272 1.22 1.98 7.76
C ASN A 272 0.42 0.68 7.68
N MET A 273 0.54 -0.09 6.59
CA MET A 273 -0.15 -1.38 6.43
C MET A 273 0.82 -2.56 6.32
N MET A 274 2.01 -2.33 5.74
CA MET A 274 3.13 -3.27 5.74
C MET A 274 4.34 -2.65 6.45
N ILE A 275 5.22 -3.51 6.97
CA ILE A 275 6.48 -3.07 7.59
C ILE A 275 7.34 -2.31 6.56
N ASN A 276 7.84 -1.16 6.97
CA ASN A 276 8.62 -0.19 6.19
C ASN A 276 7.91 0.36 4.94
N ASP A 277 6.60 0.21 4.83
CA ASP A 277 5.88 0.91 3.78
C ASP A 277 5.83 2.42 4.05
N GLN A 278 5.67 3.17 2.98
CA GLN A 278 5.57 4.63 3.00
C GLN A 278 4.18 5.04 2.54
N MET A 279 3.75 6.21 2.99
CA MET A 279 2.50 6.81 2.59
C MET A 279 2.77 8.12 1.88
N LEU A 280 2.16 8.30 0.72
CA LEU A 280 2.12 9.58 0.01
C LEU A 280 0.70 10.13 0.10
N THR A 281 0.58 11.40 0.50
CA THR A 281 -0.69 12.05 0.79
C THR A 281 -0.96 13.17 -0.22
N ASP A 282 -2.17 13.22 -0.78
CA ASP A 282 -2.59 14.34 -1.62
C ASP A 282 -2.93 15.59 -0.79
N GLN A 283 -2.89 16.76 -1.43
CA GLN A 283 -3.18 18.04 -0.77
C GLN A 283 -4.67 18.42 -0.80
N GLN A 284 -5.52 17.64 -1.49
CA GLN A 284 -6.92 18.01 -1.71
C GLN A 284 -7.79 17.62 -0.53
N LEU A 285 -7.74 16.35 -0.12
CA LEU A 285 -8.52 15.80 1.00
C LEU A 285 -7.67 15.00 1.98
N HIS A 286 -6.34 15.03 1.87
CA HIS A 286 -5.43 14.17 2.64
C HIS A 286 -5.55 12.67 2.33
N GLY A 287 -6.08 12.34 1.15
CA GLY A 287 -6.15 10.96 0.68
C GLY A 287 -4.76 10.35 0.47
N ASN A 288 -4.66 9.03 0.58
CA ASN A 288 -3.36 8.35 0.69
C ASN A 288 -3.13 7.30 -0.40
N ILE A 289 -1.89 7.19 -0.86
CA ILE A 289 -1.39 6.01 -1.56
C ILE A 289 -0.27 5.36 -0.75
N GLY A 290 -0.30 4.03 -0.67
CA GLY A 290 0.72 3.22 -0.02
C GLY A 290 1.80 2.78 -0.99
N ILE A 291 3.06 2.80 -0.56
CA ILE A 291 4.22 2.37 -1.33
C ILE A 291 5.05 1.40 -0.48
N TYR A 292 5.08 0.13 -0.87
CA TYR A 292 5.85 -0.91 -0.18
C TYR A 292 7.04 -1.34 -1.03
N PHE A 293 8.24 -1.30 -0.44
CA PHE A 293 9.47 -1.76 -1.08
C PHE A 293 9.94 -3.10 -0.51
N ASN A 294 10.29 -4.02 -1.39
CA ASN A 294 11.00 -5.24 -1.04
C ASN A 294 12.27 -5.36 -1.88
N ALA A 295 13.39 -5.55 -1.20
CA ALA A 295 14.71 -5.60 -1.80
C ALA A 295 14.97 -6.84 -2.66
N GLY A 296 14.15 -7.89 -2.56
CA GLY A 296 14.36 -9.15 -3.29
C GLY A 296 15.78 -9.69 -3.11
N ASP A 297 16.35 -10.17 -4.21
CA ASP A 297 17.74 -10.63 -4.32
C ASP A 297 18.77 -9.54 -4.66
N LEU A 298 18.35 -8.26 -4.67
CA LEU A 298 19.18 -7.09 -4.98
C LEU A 298 19.77 -7.05 -6.41
N LYS A 299 19.26 -7.86 -7.34
CA LYS A 299 19.70 -7.85 -8.74
C LYS A 299 18.67 -7.15 -9.64
N PRO A 300 19.06 -6.56 -10.78
CA PRO A 300 18.11 -5.96 -11.73
C PRO A 300 17.05 -6.94 -12.23
N PRO A 301 15.85 -6.48 -12.63
CA PRO A 301 15.38 -5.09 -12.61
C PRO A 301 14.64 -4.73 -11.31
N LEU A 302 14.36 -3.45 -11.10
CA LEU A 302 13.31 -3.01 -10.17
C LEU A 302 11.94 -3.19 -10.82
N ASN A 303 11.03 -3.88 -10.13
CA ASN A 303 9.70 -4.19 -10.65
C ASN A 303 8.64 -3.38 -9.91
N VAL A 304 7.94 -2.48 -10.60
CA VAL A 304 6.92 -1.62 -10.00
C VAL A 304 5.54 -2.13 -10.39
N TYR A 305 4.76 -2.56 -9.41
CA TYR A 305 3.39 -3.03 -9.58
C TYR A 305 2.40 -2.03 -9.00
N PHE A 306 1.57 -1.45 -9.86
CA PHE A 306 0.42 -0.64 -9.46
C PHE A 306 -0.78 -1.55 -9.28
N ALA A 307 -1.38 -1.51 -8.09
CA ALA A 307 -2.55 -2.32 -7.74
C ALA A 307 -3.78 -1.95 -8.59
N GLY A 308 -4.69 -2.92 -8.75
CA GLY A 308 -6.01 -2.69 -9.29
C GLY A 308 -6.95 -2.02 -8.28
N TYR A 309 -8.18 -1.76 -8.72
CA TYR A 309 -9.24 -1.20 -7.88
C TYR A 309 -9.58 -2.13 -6.71
N ARG A 310 -9.64 -1.60 -5.48
CA ARG A 310 -9.94 -2.39 -4.28
C ARG A 310 -10.63 -1.59 -3.19
N THR A 311 -11.83 -2.02 -2.79
CA THR A 311 -12.55 -1.44 -1.64
C THR A 311 -11.87 -1.72 -0.30
N LYS A 312 -11.29 -2.91 -0.14
CA LYS A 312 -10.46 -3.23 1.02
C LYS A 312 -9.05 -2.71 0.81
N GLU A 313 -8.66 -1.73 1.62
CA GLU A 313 -7.33 -1.14 1.62
C GLU A 313 -6.23 -2.17 1.88
N GLY A 314 -5.03 -1.85 1.39
CA GLY A 314 -3.86 -2.70 1.46
C GLY A 314 -3.22 -2.89 0.09
N TYR A 315 -2.31 -3.85 0.00
CA TYR A 315 -1.55 -4.11 -1.22
C TYR A 315 -2.09 -5.30 -2.00
N GLU A 316 -1.97 -5.21 -3.32
CA GLU A 316 -2.19 -6.30 -4.26
C GLU A 316 -0.85 -6.75 -4.86
N GLY A 317 -0.81 -7.95 -5.45
CA GLY A 317 0.37 -8.40 -6.20
C GLY A 317 1.54 -8.90 -5.34
N ASN A 318 1.55 -8.72 -4.01
CA ASN A 318 2.71 -9.06 -3.17
C ASN A 318 3.24 -10.48 -3.38
N ARG A 319 2.37 -11.50 -3.38
CA ARG A 319 2.78 -12.90 -3.63
C ARG A 319 3.35 -13.11 -5.03
N MET A 320 2.75 -12.47 -6.03
CA MET A 320 3.18 -12.57 -7.42
C MET A 320 4.56 -11.93 -7.57
N MET A 321 4.73 -10.69 -7.10
CA MET A 321 6.00 -9.96 -7.19
C MET A 321 7.10 -10.66 -6.39
N ALA A 322 6.81 -11.11 -5.16
CA ALA A 322 7.77 -11.89 -4.37
C ALA A 322 8.21 -13.19 -5.06
N SER A 323 7.30 -13.87 -5.79
CA SER A 323 7.63 -15.10 -6.53
C SER A 323 8.60 -14.89 -7.68
N MET A 324 8.79 -13.65 -8.15
CA MET A 324 9.74 -13.29 -9.21
C MET A 324 11.18 -13.12 -8.68
N GLY A 325 11.38 -13.07 -7.36
CA GLY A 325 12.70 -13.01 -6.70
C GLY A 325 13.46 -11.69 -6.82
N ALA A 326 13.09 -10.84 -7.77
CA ALA A 326 13.68 -9.54 -8.01
C ALA A 326 13.19 -8.46 -7.03
N PRO A 327 13.91 -7.33 -6.86
CA PRO A 327 13.43 -6.18 -6.10
C PRO A 327 12.11 -5.64 -6.69
N TYR A 328 11.19 -5.21 -5.83
CA TYR A 328 9.92 -4.67 -6.28
C TYR A 328 9.36 -3.54 -5.39
N LEU A 329 8.56 -2.68 -6.02
CA LEU A 329 7.65 -1.74 -5.38
C LEU A 329 6.21 -2.19 -5.63
N LEU A 330 5.39 -2.19 -4.58
CA LEU A 330 3.94 -2.22 -4.70
C LEU A 330 3.41 -0.82 -4.44
N ILE A 331 2.58 -0.31 -5.33
CA ILE A 331 1.92 0.99 -5.18
C ILE A 331 0.42 0.73 -5.16
N SER A 332 -0.25 1.18 -4.11
CA SER A 332 -1.68 0.95 -3.90
C SER A 332 -2.38 2.26 -3.58
N ASP A 333 -3.44 2.58 -4.32
CA ASP A 333 -4.21 3.81 -4.14
C ASP A 333 -5.34 3.57 -3.14
N TRP A 334 -5.28 4.22 -1.97
CA TRP A 334 -6.25 4.04 -0.89
C TRP A 334 -7.30 5.17 -0.85
N ARG A 335 -7.37 6.01 -1.88
CA ARG A 335 -8.35 7.10 -1.98
C ARG A 335 -9.66 6.61 -2.57
N LEU A 336 -10.76 7.28 -2.24
CA LEU A 336 -12.11 6.99 -2.75
C LEU A 336 -12.51 5.54 -2.49
N GLU A 337 -13.62 5.08 -3.09
CA GLU A 337 -14.16 3.74 -2.88
C GLU A 337 -13.13 2.62 -3.12
N GLY A 338 -12.17 2.78 -4.03
CA GLY A 338 -11.15 1.76 -4.26
C GLY A 338 -9.92 2.18 -5.06
N GLY A 339 -9.65 3.48 -5.12
CA GLY A 339 -8.48 4.08 -5.75
C GLY A 339 -8.86 5.20 -6.73
N ALA A 340 -8.02 6.24 -6.78
CA ALA A 340 -8.18 7.39 -7.66
C ALA A 340 -7.16 7.37 -8.82
N PHE A 341 -6.80 6.20 -9.33
CA PHE A 341 -5.96 6.03 -10.54
C PHE A 341 -4.56 6.65 -10.45
N TYR A 342 -4.01 6.84 -9.25
CA TYR A 342 -2.65 7.34 -9.02
C TYR A 342 -2.38 8.74 -9.58
N LEU A 343 -3.41 9.51 -9.96
CA LEU A 343 -3.28 10.92 -10.33
C LEU A 343 -3.25 11.80 -9.07
N GLY A 344 -2.68 12.99 -9.17
CA GLY A 344 -2.67 13.95 -8.07
C GLY A 344 -2.31 15.35 -8.54
N ASP A 345 -1.97 16.28 -7.66
CA ASP A 345 -1.33 17.52 -8.11
C ASP A 345 0.09 17.23 -8.67
N PRO A 346 0.72 18.18 -9.38
CA PRO A 346 2.06 17.97 -9.92
C PRO A 346 3.12 17.62 -8.86
N ALA A 347 2.98 18.07 -7.61
CA ALA A 347 3.94 17.74 -6.56
C ALA A 347 3.82 16.26 -6.14
N PHE A 348 2.58 15.77 -5.99
CA PHE A 348 2.27 14.37 -5.75
C PHE A 348 2.85 13.46 -6.85
N GLU A 349 2.58 13.79 -8.12
CA GLU A 349 3.04 12.97 -9.26
C GLU A 349 4.58 12.96 -9.37
N HIS A 350 5.22 14.12 -9.18
CA HIS A 350 6.68 14.21 -9.12
C HIS A 350 7.27 13.42 -7.96
N GLN A 351 6.62 13.41 -6.80
CA GLN A 351 7.08 12.65 -5.64
C GLN A 351 7.04 11.15 -5.92
N LEU A 352 5.99 10.65 -6.58
CA LEU A 352 5.91 9.24 -6.95
C LEU A 352 7.02 8.83 -7.93
N VAL A 353 7.27 9.64 -8.97
CA VAL A 353 8.40 9.47 -9.89
C VAL A 353 9.73 9.49 -9.13
N SER A 354 9.89 10.44 -8.19
CA SER A 354 11.11 10.56 -7.38
C SER A 354 11.33 9.32 -6.51
N ILE A 355 10.29 8.71 -5.95
CA ILE A 355 10.41 7.52 -5.10
C ILE A 355 10.93 6.35 -5.93
N ILE A 356 10.41 6.14 -7.14
CA ILE A 356 10.88 5.08 -8.04
C ILE A 356 12.35 5.32 -8.42
N LYS A 357 12.72 6.55 -8.82
CA LYS A 357 14.11 6.90 -9.17
C LYS A 357 15.07 6.73 -8.00
N LYS A 358 14.70 7.20 -6.81
CA LYS A 358 15.51 7.02 -5.59
C LYS A 358 15.65 5.55 -5.22
N THR A 359 14.64 4.72 -5.49
CA THR A 359 14.73 3.28 -5.25
C THR A 359 15.73 2.61 -6.20
N LEU A 360 15.71 2.97 -7.49
CA LEU A 360 16.75 2.55 -8.46
C LEU A 360 18.15 2.96 -8.00
N GLN A 361 18.33 4.21 -7.56
CA GLN A 361 19.61 4.72 -7.06
C GLN A 361 20.09 3.96 -5.82
N ARG A 362 19.20 3.69 -4.86
CA ARG A 362 19.50 2.88 -3.65
C ARG A 362 19.91 1.45 -4.00
N LEU A 363 19.33 0.88 -5.06
CA LEU A 363 19.70 -0.43 -5.61
C LEU A 363 20.94 -0.39 -6.50
N GLN A 364 21.45 0.80 -6.83
CA GLN A 364 22.52 1.02 -7.81
C GLN A 364 22.18 0.46 -9.20
N PHE A 365 20.91 0.61 -9.60
CA PHE A 365 20.41 0.19 -10.91
C PHE A 365 20.37 1.35 -11.89
N GLU A 366 20.63 1.05 -13.15
CA GLU A 366 20.46 1.99 -14.25
C GLU A 366 18.98 2.37 -14.43
N PRO A 367 18.65 3.58 -14.95
CA PRO A 367 17.27 4.02 -15.10
C PRO A 367 16.37 3.04 -15.90
N GLN A 368 16.95 2.34 -16.88
CA GLN A 368 16.25 1.38 -17.73
C GLN A 368 16.07 0.00 -17.07
N GLN A 369 16.77 -0.31 -15.98
CA GLN A 369 16.63 -1.56 -15.21
C GLN A 369 15.36 -1.52 -14.35
N LEU A 370 14.25 -1.24 -15.02
CA LEU A 370 12.95 -0.91 -14.47
C LEU A 370 11.88 -1.57 -15.34
N ILE A 371 10.92 -2.21 -14.70
CA ILE A 371 9.68 -2.69 -15.33
C ILE A 371 8.50 -2.08 -14.57
N LEU A 372 7.56 -1.46 -15.28
CA LEU A 372 6.30 -1.01 -14.70
C LEU A 372 5.16 -1.93 -15.13
N SER A 373 4.21 -2.14 -14.23
CA SER A 373 3.15 -3.10 -14.49
C SER A 373 1.90 -2.83 -13.68
N GLY A 374 0.76 -3.28 -14.21
CA GLY A 374 -0.51 -3.26 -13.49
C GLY A 374 -1.64 -3.89 -14.29
N MET A 375 -2.79 -4.11 -13.65
CA MET A 375 -4.00 -4.62 -14.29
C MET A 375 -5.19 -3.74 -13.94
N SER A 376 -6.13 -3.58 -14.89
CA SER A 376 -7.28 -2.67 -14.76
C SER A 376 -6.83 -1.26 -14.32
N MET A 377 -7.26 -0.76 -13.16
CA MET A 377 -6.82 0.53 -12.60
C MET A 377 -5.28 0.69 -12.58
N GLY A 378 -4.53 -0.36 -12.24
CA GLY A 378 -3.08 -0.32 -12.18
C GLY A 378 -2.40 -0.05 -13.53
N THR A 379 -3.09 -0.33 -14.64
CA THR A 379 -2.55 -0.04 -15.99
C THR A 379 -2.36 1.44 -16.21
N PHE A 380 -3.24 2.28 -15.66
CA PHE A 380 -3.15 3.73 -15.78
C PHE A 380 -1.83 4.22 -15.17
N GLY A 381 -1.56 3.85 -13.91
CA GLY A 381 -0.31 4.21 -13.23
C GLY A 381 0.92 3.69 -13.97
N ALA A 382 0.90 2.42 -14.38
CA ALA A 382 2.03 1.82 -15.10
C ALA A 382 2.36 2.53 -16.42
N LEU A 383 1.34 2.91 -17.21
CA LEU A 383 1.51 3.60 -18.48
C LEU A 383 1.87 5.08 -18.29
N TYR A 384 1.14 5.78 -17.41
CA TYR A 384 1.28 7.21 -17.16
C TYR A 384 2.66 7.56 -16.58
N TYR A 385 3.10 6.83 -15.56
CA TYR A 385 4.43 7.02 -14.98
C TYR A 385 5.52 6.36 -15.82
N GLY A 386 5.22 5.27 -16.53
CA GLY A 386 6.16 4.61 -17.43
C GLY A 386 6.64 5.52 -18.56
N ALA A 387 5.74 6.30 -19.15
CA ALA A 387 6.06 7.30 -20.15
C ALA A 387 7.08 8.35 -19.67
N GLN A 388 7.08 8.65 -18.37
CA GLN A 388 7.99 9.62 -17.74
C GLN A 388 9.33 9.00 -17.31
N LEU A 389 9.41 7.67 -17.22
CA LEU A 389 10.55 6.93 -16.66
C LEU A 389 11.40 6.21 -17.71
N ASN A 390 10.89 6.00 -18.94
CA ASN A 390 11.56 5.27 -20.03
C ASN A 390 12.10 3.90 -19.58
N PRO A 391 11.24 3.01 -19.02
CA PRO A 391 11.65 1.70 -18.51
C PRO A 391 12.05 0.74 -19.64
N SER A 392 12.72 -0.36 -19.30
CA SER A 392 12.91 -1.49 -20.23
C SER A 392 11.59 -2.13 -20.66
N GLY A 393 10.58 -2.13 -19.79
CA GLY A 393 9.31 -2.78 -20.08
C GLY A 393 8.11 -2.18 -19.35
N ILE A 394 6.97 -2.21 -20.02
CA ILE A 394 5.65 -1.94 -19.43
C ILE A 394 4.74 -3.14 -19.71
N VAL A 395 4.23 -3.79 -18.67
CA VAL A 395 3.31 -4.95 -18.79
C VAL A 395 1.95 -4.58 -18.22
N VAL A 396 0.92 -4.57 -19.07
CA VAL A 396 -0.43 -4.17 -18.67
C VAL A 396 -1.49 -5.16 -19.13
N GLY A 397 -2.49 -5.37 -18.29
CA GLY A 397 -3.67 -6.17 -18.60
C GLY A 397 -4.95 -5.36 -18.42
N LYS A 398 -5.82 -5.34 -19.43
CA LYS A 398 -7.09 -4.60 -19.45
C LYS A 398 -6.86 -3.09 -19.26
N PRO A 399 -6.18 -2.44 -20.22
CA PRO A 399 -5.76 -1.05 -20.08
C PRO A 399 -6.95 -0.10 -19.94
N LEU A 400 -6.85 0.83 -19.00
CA LEU A 400 -7.78 1.94 -18.77
C LEU A 400 -7.01 3.25 -18.94
N THR A 401 -7.26 3.96 -20.03
CA THR A 401 -6.50 5.16 -20.44
C THR A 401 -7.36 6.41 -20.56
N GLN A 402 -8.69 6.25 -20.56
CA GLN A 402 -9.65 7.32 -20.79
C GLN A 402 -10.65 7.42 -19.64
N LEU A 403 -10.22 7.94 -18.49
CA LEU A 403 -11.05 8.02 -17.28
C LEU A 403 -12.34 8.82 -17.48
N GLY A 404 -12.29 9.90 -18.27
CA GLY A 404 -13.48 10.67 -18.62
C GLY A 404 -14.45 9.88 -19.50
N GLU A 405 -13.95 9.10 -20.47
CA GLU A 405 -14.83 8.24 -21.27
C GLU A 405 -15.44 7.12 -20.43
N ILE A 406 -14.67 6.56 -19.49
CA ILE A 406 -15.15 5.56 -18.53
C ILE A 406 -16.30 6.13 -17.67
N ALA A 407 -16.15 7.37 -17.16
CA ALA A 407 -17.20 8.05 -16.41
C ALA A 407 -18.47 8.26 -17.25
N GLN A 408 -18.33 8.70 -18.51
CA GLN A 408 -19.49 8.86 -19.41
C GLN A 408 -20.14 7.51 -19.78
N ASN A 409 -19.34 6.45 -19.99
CA ASN A 409 -19.83 5.11 -20.28
C ASN A 409 -20.66 4.54 -19.11
N GLY A 410 -20.38 4.94 -17.87
CA GLY A 410 -21.19 4.60 -16.68
C GLY A 410 -22.66 5.02 -16.81
N ARG A 411 -22.95 6.14 -17.49
CA ARG A 411 -24.32 6.64 -17.67
C ARG A 411 -25.13 5.87 -18.72
N VAL A 412 -24.46 5.43 -19.78
CA VAL A 412 -25.13 4.94 -21.01
C VAL A 412 -24.94 3.43 -21.21
N LYS A 413 -23.72 2.92 -21.03
CA LYS A 413 -23.36 1.52 -21.32
C LYS A 413 -23.38 0.63 -20.07
N ARG A 414 -23.29 1.21 -18.87
CA ARG A 414 -23.19 0.49 -17.59
C ARG A 414 -23.96 1.17 -16.45
N SER A 415 -25.25 1.48 -16.63
CA SER A 415 -26.08 2.20 -15.63
C SER A 415 -26.17 1.55 -14.23
N THR A 416 -25.71 0.28 -14.09
CA THR A 416 -25.71 -0.47 -12.84
C THR A 416 -24.31 -0.83 -12.30
N ASP A 417 -23.19 -0.52 -12.99
CA ASP A 417 -21.85 -1.00 -12.62
C ASP A 417 -20.77 0.11 -12.62
N PHE A 418 -19.92 0.12 -11.58
CA PHE A 418 -18.77 1.02 -11.35
C PHE A 418 -19.09 2.53 -11.30
N ARG A 419 -20.02 2.91 -10.42
CA ARG A 419 -20.40 4.32 -10.19
C ARG A 419 -19.25 5.21 -9.72
N THR A 420 -18.23 4.63 -9.09
CA THR A 420 -17.04 5.35 -8.62
C THR A 420 -16.28 6.07 -9.74
N ALA A 421 -16.47 5.73 -11.03
CA ALA A 421 -15.90 6.49 -12.15
C ALA A 421 -16.34 7.96 -12.16
N GLU A 422 -17.58 8.25 -11.77
CA GLU A 422 -18.08 9.62 -11.67
C GLU A 422 -17.40 10.35 -10.49
N ASP A 423 -17.18 9.66 -9.37
CA ASP A 423 -16.47 10.21 -8.22
C ASP A 423 -14.99 10.50 -8.56
N ILE A 424 -14.34 9.62 -9.32
CA ILE A 424 -12.97 9.82 -9.83
C ILE A 424 -12.92 11.07 -10.72
N GLN A 425 -13.88 11.26 -11.62
CA GLN A 425 -13.92 12.48 -12.43
C GLN A 425 -14.14 13.71 -11.55
N LEU A 426 -15.12 13.70 -10.63
CA LEU A 426 -15.39 14.82 -9.72
C LEU A 426 -14.23 15.15 -8.78
N TYR A 427 -13.32 14.19 -8.56
CA TYR A 427 -12.13 14.38 -7.74
C TYR A 427 -11.11 15.25 -8.47
N TYR A 428 -10.95 15.06 -9.79
CA TYR A 428 -9.97 15.80 -10.60
C TYR A 428 -10.54 16.98 -11.39
N GLU A 429 -11.83 16.97 -11.69
CA GLU A 429 -12.52 17.93 -12.55
C GLU A 429 -13.65 18.62 -11.79
N PRO A 430 -14.04 19.85 -12.18
CA PRO A 430 -15.10 20.59 -11.49
C PRO A 430 -16.48 19.94 -11.61
N ASP A 431 -16.75 19.21 -12.69
CA ASP A 431 -18.07 18.64 -13.00
C ASP A 431 -18.01 17.36 -13.86
N LEU A 432 -19.19 16.83 -14.20
CA LEU A 432 -19.39 15.63 -15.02
C LEU A 432 -19.74 15.95 -16.49
N THR A 433 -19.35 17.12 -16.99
CA THR A 433 -19.57 17.49 -18.40
C THR A 433 -18.63 16.73 -19.34
N GLU A 434 -18.99 16.68 -20.62
CA GLU A 434 -18.14 16.09 -21.66
C GLU A 434 -16.80 16.83 -21.79
N ALA A 435 -16.79 18.16 -21.60
CA ALA A 435 -15.56 18.97 -21.60
C ALA A 435 -14.61 18.55 -20.48
N SER A 436 -15.11 18.39 -19.25
CA SER A 436 -14.34 17.87 -18.12
C SER A 436 -13.84 16.43 -18.37
N SER A 437 -14.68 15.57 -18.96
CA SER A 437 -14.27 14.22 -19.33
C SER A 437 -13.15 14.22 -20.37
N GLN A 438 -13.23 15.10 -21.38
CA GLN A 438 -12.20 15.23 -22.40
C GLN A 438 -10.90 15.78 -21.80
N HIS A 439 -10.96 16.78 -20.93
CA HIS A 439 -9.79 17.31 -20.21
C HIS A 439 -9.09 16.22 -19.40
N LEU A 440 -9.84 15.40 -18.67
CA LEU A 440 -9.30 14.27 -17.90
C LEU A 440 -8.65 13.20 -18.80
N ASN A 441 -9.26 12.91 -19.96
CA ASN A 441 -8.65 12.01 -20.95
C ASN A 441 -7.35 12.60 -21.51
N ASP A 442 -7.35 13.88 -21.87
CA ASP A 442 -6.20 14.57 -22.44
C ASP A 442 -5.03 14.64 -21.46
N ARG A 443 -5.30 14.76 -20.16
CA ARG A 443 -4.26 14.69 -19.13
C ARG A 443 -3.40 13.42 -19.24
N PHE A 444 -4.01 12.24 -19.41
CA PHE A 444 -3.26 11.00 -19.63
C PHE A 444 -2.47 11.06 -20.94
N TRP A 445 -3.14 11.42 -22.04
CA TRP A 445 -2.53 11.37 -23.37
C TRP A 445 -1.43 12.40 -23.58
N ASN A 446 -1.53 13.57 -22.96
CA ASN A 446 -0.49 14.61 -22.99
C ASN A 446 0.79 14.08 -22.36
N VAL A 447 0.70 13.42 -21.20
CA VAL A 447 1.86 12.82 -20.54
C VAL A 447 2.40 11.64 -21.34
N PHE A 448 1.53 10.72 -21.79
CA PHE A 448 1.97 9.55 -22.53
C PHE A 448 2.67 9.91 -23.83
N ARG A 449 2.10 10.83 -24.63
CA ARG A 449 2.67 11.28 -25.92
C ARG A 449 3.87 12.20 -25.80
N ALA A 450 4.07 12.86 -24.65
CA ALA A 450 5.29 13.61 -24.37
C ALA A 450 6.42 12.72 -23.81
N GLY A 451 6.11 11.48 -23.46
CA GLY A 451 7.04 10.53 -22.84
C GLY A 451 8.16 10.07 -23.77
N LYS A 452 9.11 9.35 -23.18
CA LYS A 452 10.21 8.69 -23.91
C LYS A 452 10.09 7.20 -23.64
N LEU A 453 9.73 6.43 -24.67
CA LEU A 453 9.56 4.97 -24.59
C LEU A 453 10.47 4.23 -25.58
N THR A 454 11.58 4.86 -25.98
CA THR A 454 12.44 4.43 -27.09
C THR A 454 13.13 3.09 -26.85
N GLN A 455 13.27 2.67 -25.59
CA GLN A 455 13.86 1.38 -25.21
C GLN A 455 12.86 0.45 -24.51
N THR A 456 11.59 0.85 -24.48
CA THR A 456 10.55 0.13 -23.74
C THR A 456 9.91 -0.94 -24.60
N THR A 457 9.90 -2.19 -24.15
CA THR A 457 8.97 -3.23 -24.65
C THR A 457 7.60 -3.01 -24.01
N LEU A 458 6.56 -2.82 -24.83
CA LEU A 458 5.18 -2.66 -24.36
C LEU A 458 4.43 -3.99 -24.52
N ALA A 459 3.95 -4.55 -23.42
CA ALA A 459 3.16 -5.78 -23.40
C ALA A 459 1.72 -5.49 -22.94
N VAL A 460 0.72 -5.70 -23.81
CA VAL A 460 -0.69 -5.40 -23.55
C VAL A 460 -1.60 -6.61 -23.75
N ALA A 461 -2.25 -7.08 -22.68
CA ALA A 461 -3.46 -7.89 -22.79
C ALA A 461 -4.68 -6.97 -22.76
N TYR A 462 -5.64 -7.16 -23.66
CA TYR A 462 -6.83 -6.31 -23.73
C TYR A 462 -8.09 -7.14 -24.05
N MET A 463 -9.26 -6.61 -23.67
CA MET A 463 -10.55 -7.23 -23.98
C MET A 463 -11.09 -6.66 -25.30
N LEU A 464 -11.59 -7.53 -26.18
CA LEU A 464 -12.11 -7.14 -27.49
C LEU A 464 -13.43 -6.39 -27.38
N GLN A 465 -14.22 -6.67 -26.34
CA GLN A 465 -15.49 -6.02 -26.04
C GLN A 465 -15.41 -5.29 -24.70
N ASP A 466 -14.25 -4.67 -24.40
CA ASP A 466 -14.07 -3.89 -23.17
C ASP A 466 -15.16 -2.82 -23.07
N ASP A 467 -15.92 -2.88 -21.98
CA ASP A 467 -17.07 -2.05 -21.70
C ASP A 467 -16.75 -0.89 -20.75
N TYR A 468 -15.48 -0.72 -20.37
CA TYR A 468 -14.95 0.49 -19.73
C TYR A 468 -14.25 1.41 -20.73
N ASP A 469 -13.18 0.92 -21.37
CA ASP A 469 -12.35 1.69 -22.31
C ASP A 469 -12.07 0.89 -23.59
N GLN A 470 -13.08 0.82 -24.45
CA GLN A 470 -13.07 0.02 -25.68
C GLN A 470 -11.94 0.40 -26.65
N THR A 471 -11.47 1.64 -26.62
CA THR A 471 -10.47 2.14 -27.59
C THR A 471 -9.04 2.18 -27.03
N ALA A 472 -8.85 1.84 -25.74
CA ALA A 472 -7.57 1.90 -25.05
C ALA A 472 -6.40 1.29 -25.84
N PHE A 473 -6.53 0.01 -26.24
CA PHE A 473 -5.44 -0.68 -26.94
C PHE A 473 -5.12 -0.04 -28.30
N GLN A 474 -6.12 0.36 -29.07
CA GLN A 474 -5.91 0.93 -30.40
C GLN A 474 -5.18 2.27 -30.31
N ARG A 475 -5.59 3.13 -29.37
CA ARG A 475 -4.93 4.42 -29.12
C ARG A 475 -3.51 4.23 -28.57
N LEU A 476 -3.33 3.30 -27.63
CA LEU A 476 -2.00 2.97 -27.07
C LEU A 476 -1.04 2.50 -28.15
N ARG A 477 -1.49 1.58 -29.01
CA ARG A 477 -0.71 1.06 -30.14
C ARG A 477 -0.27 2.19 -31.06
N GLN A 478 -1.19 3.07 -31.46
CA GLN A 478 -0.88 4.20 -32.33
C GLN A 478 0.12 5.16 -31.69
N ALA A 479 -0.10 5.57 -30.44
CA ALA A 479 0.77 6.49 -29.73
C ALA A 479 2.16 5.87 -29.48
N TYR A 480 2.21 4.60 -29.08
CA TYR A 480 3.47 3.90 -28.84
C TYR A 480 4.33 3.81 -30.11
N TRP A 481 3.74 3.51 -31.28
CA TRP A 481 4.51 3.49 -32.52
C TRP A 481 5.03 4.86 -32.96
N GLN A 482 4.39 5.95 -32.57
CA GLN A 482 4.93 7.29 -32.79
C GLN A 482 6.14 7.57 -31.89
N LEU A 483 6.10 7.10 -30.64
CA LEU A 483 7.17 7.27 -29.66
C LEU A 483 8.35 6.31 -29.87
N ASN A 484 8.07 5.11 -30.38
CA ASN A 484 9.04 4.05 -30.59
C ASN A 484 8.71 3.24 -31.88
N PRO A 485 9.05 3.77 -33.07
CA PRO A 485 8.75 3.11 -34.34
C PRO A 485 9.41 1.73 -34.51
N ALA A 486 10.55 1.52 -33.87
CA ALA A 486 11.27 0.23 -33.87
C ALA A 486 11.01 -0.60 -32.59
N GLY A 487 10.04 -0.19 -31.78
CA GLY A 487 9.73 -0.77 -30.49
C GLY A 487 9.05 -2.13 -30.56
N ARG A 488 9.19 -2.91 -29.49
CA ARG A 488 8.55 -4.22 -29.34
C ARG A 488 7.20 -4.05 -28.66
N LEU A 489 6.12 -4.19 -29.43
CA LEU A 489 4.74 -4.27 -28.92
C LEU A 489 4.26 -5.72 -28.93
N LEU A 490 4.10 -6.31 -27.75
CA LEU A 490 3.51 -7.64 -27.56
C LEU A 490 2.06 -7.48 -27.16
N ALA A 491 1.11 -7.97 -27.95
CA ALA A 491 -0.31 -7.78 -27.65
C ALA A 491 -1.12 -9.08 -27.79
N LYS A 492 -2.10 -9.26 -26.90
CA LYS A 492 -3.10 -10.32 -27.03
C LYS A 492 -4.50 -9.81 -26.68
N GLY A 493 -5.41 -9.96 -27.63
CA GLY A 493 -6.84 -9.72 -27.43
C GLY A 493 -7.53 -10.95 -26.84
N PHE A 494 -8.44 -10.73 -25.91
CA PHE A 494 -9.30 -11.74 -25.29
C PHE A 494 -10.76 -11.42 -25.56
N VAL A 495 -11.59 -12.45 -25.80
CA VAL A 495 -13.02 -12.28 -26.05
C VAL A 495 -13.75 -12.05 -24.73
N GLY A 496 -14.65 -11.07 -24.69
CA GLY A 496 -15.50 -10.73 -23.57
C GLY A 496 -15.38 -9.26 -23.16
N ARG A 497 -16.21 -8.90 -22.18
CA ARG A 497 -16.21 -7.63 -21.45
C ARG A 497 -15.06 -7.56 -20.46
N HIS A 498 -14.89 -6.42 -19.80
CA HIS A 498 -13.69 -6.15 -18.99
C HIS A 498 -13.38 -7.21 -17.94
N ASN A 499 -14.39 -7.79 -17.28
CA ASN A 499 -14.18 -8.80 -16.23
C ASN A 499 -14.27 -10.25 -16.73
N ASP A 500 -14.59 -10.45 -18.00
CA ASP A 500 -14.55 -11.77 -18.63
C ASP A 500 -13.09 -12.24 -18.84
N ASP A 501 -12.89 -13.55 -18.97
CA ASP A 501 -11.60 -14.26 -19.08
C ASP A 501 -10.43 -13.66 -18.26
N THR A 502 -10.71 -13.26 -17.01
CA THR A 502 -9.68 -12.70 -16.12
C THR A 502 -8.52 -13.66 -15.91
N ALA A 503 -8.80 -14.97 -15.83
CA ALA A 503 -7.77 -15.99 -15.68
C ALA A 503 -6.80 -16.03 -16.87
N GLY A 504 -7.31 -15.99 -18.11
CA GLY A 504 -6.48 -15.97 -19.31
C GLY A 504 -5.61 -14.72 -19.40
N VAL A 505 -6.16 -13.56 -19.04
CA VAL A 505 -5.41 -12.30 -18.96
C VAL A 505 -4.28 -12.38 -17.93
N VAL A 506 -4.56 -12.84 -16.72
CA VAL A 506 -3.55 -12.97 -15.64
C VAL A 506 -2.43 -13.92 -16.04
N GLN A 507 -2.76 -15.07 -16.64
CA GLN A 507 -1.75 -16.02 -17.12
C GLN A 507 -0.85 -15.40 -18.20
N TRP A 508 -1.43 -14.68 -19.16
CA TRP A 508 -0.66 -14.01 -20.20
C TRP A 508 0.23 -12.90 -19.63
N PHE A 509 -0.32 -12.08 -18.72
CA PHE A 509 0.39 -11.01 -18.02
C PHE A 509 1.62 -11.56 -17.29
N GLN A 510 1.45 -12.59 -16.46
CA GLN A 510 2.56 -13.22 -15.73
C GLN A 510 3.61 -13.81 -16.67
N ARG A 511 3.18 -14.41 -17.79
CA ARG A 511 4.08 -14.95 -18.81
C ARG A 511 4.92 -13.86 -19.46
N GLN A 512 4.31 -12.73 -19.86
CA GLN A 512 5.07 -11.61 -20.44
C GLN A 512 6.03 -10.99 -19.43
N TYR A 513 5.61 -10.91 -18.16
CA TYR A 513 6.50 -10.45 -17.09
C TYR A 513 7.75 -11.32 -16.99
N ARG A 514 7.59 -12.65 -16.95
CA ARG A 514 8.72 -13.59 -16.91
C ARG A 514 9.63 -13.45 -18.14
N PHE A 515 9.06 -13.25 -19.33
CA PHE A 515 9.88 -13.01 -20.53
C PHE A 515 10.76 -11.77 -20.42
N LEU A 516 10.24 -10.67 -19.85
CA LEU A 516 11.06 -9.48 -19.62
C LEU A 516 12.12 -9.72 -18.55
N LEU A 517 11.81 -10.49 -17.50
CA LEU A 517 12.79 -10.85 -16.47
C LEU A 517 13.95 -11.70 -17.04
N GLN A 518 13.68 -12.55 -18.03
CA GLN A 518 14.72 -13.34 -18.72
C GLN A 518 15.74 -12.46 -19.45
N GLU A 519 15.36 -11.27 -19.90
CA GLU A 519 16.30 -10.29 -20.49
C GLU A 519 17.32 -9.77 -19.46
N PHE A 520 17.05 -9.95 -18.16
CA PHE A 520 17.95 -9.67 -17.04
C PHE A 520 18.61 -10.94 -16.47
N GLY A 521 18.54 -12.08 -17.18
CA GLY A 521 19.14 -13.35 -16.75
C GLY A 521 18.40 -14.02 -15.59
N ARG A 522 17.07 -13.87 -15.52
CA ARG A 522 16.21 -14.48 -14.51
C ARG A 522 15.28 -15.52 -15.14
N ASP A 523 15.42 -16.77 -14.73
CA ASP A 523 14.61 -17.91 -15.20
C ASP A 523 13.33 -18.15 -14.38
#